data_AF-A0A5C7LFX5-F1
#
_entry.id   AF-A0A5C7LFX5-F1
#
_cell.length_a   1.000
_cell.length_b   1.000
_cell.length_c   1.000
_cell.angle_alpha   90.00
_cell.angle_beta   90.00
_cell.angle_gamma   90.00
#
_symmetry.space_group_name_H-M   'P 1'
#
loop_
_entity.id
_entity.type
_entity.pdbx_description
1 polymer ?
#
loop_
_entity_poly.entity_id
_entity_poly.type
_entity_poly.pdbx_seq_one_letter_code
_entity_poly.pdbx_strand_id
1 'polypeptide(L)'
;MGKAKTQRAARTRNACTMTEAEYWGKIRSALRKAFAYWKPAQAVLKQAECGTRENRRTGRQKKVYQCAACGEVGFRDDMQIDHIAPCGSLRSAEDMVTFLERLTCEETAMYQLIHKTCHQEKTNASRKQKGA
;
A
#
# COMPACT_ATOMS: atom_id res chain seq x y z
N MET A 1 -25.34 13.12 19.65
CA MET A 1 -26.09 11.93 19.22
C MET A 1 -25.11 10.77 19.06
N GLY A 2 -25.24 9.71 19.87
CA GLY A 2 -24.39 8.53 19.74
C GLY A 2 -24.73 7.75 18.46
N LYS A 3 -23.70 7.32 17.71
CA LYS A 3 -23.92 6.46 16.53
C LYS A 3 -24.61 5.16 16.97
N ALA A 4 -25.64 4.74 16.24
CA ALA A 4 -26.30 3.45 16.46
C ALA A 4 -25.27 2.31 16.36
N LYS A 5 -25.36 1.33 17.26
CA LYS A 5 -24.48 0.15 17.25
C LYS A 5 -24.84 -0.73 16.05
N THR A 6 -23.91 -0.91 15.12
CA THR A 6 -24.07 -1.79 13.97
C THR A 6 -24.13 -3.26 14.42
N GLN A 7 -25.03 -4.05 13.82
CA GLN A 7 -25.10 -5.50 14.07
C GLN A 7 -23.77 -6.16 13.68
N ARG A 8 -23.28 -7.07 14.53
CA ARG A 8 -22.04 -7.81 14.26
C ARG A 8 -22.27 -8.82 13.14
N ALA A 9 -21.38 -8.85 12.16
CA ALA A 9 -21.41 -9.84 11.09
C ALA A 9 -21.19 -11.27 11.63
N ALA A 10 -21.76 -12.25 10.94
CA ALA A 10 -21.63 -13.66 11.29
C ALA A 10 -20.18 -14.15 11.12
N ARG A 11 -19.73 -15.01 12.04
CA ARG A 11 -18.43 -15.67 11.98
C ARG A 11 -18.60 -17.07 11.42
N THR A 12 -18.09 -17.28 10.21
CA THR A 12 -18.24 -18.52 9.43
C THR A 12 -16.91 -19.22 9.17
N ARG A 13 -15.78 -18.58 9.52
CA ARG A 13 -14.42 -19.06 9.20
C ARG A 13 -13.62 -19.35 10.45
N ASN A 14 -12.55 -20.14 10.29
CA ASN A 14 -11.54 -20.43 11.31
C ASN A 14 -12.18 -20.91 12.63
N ALA A 15 -12.88 -22.05 12.61
CA ALA A 15 -13.65 -22.55 13.75
C ALA A 15 -14.65 -21.51 14.31
N CYS A 16 -15.37 -20.83 13.41
CA CYS A 16 -16.36 -19.78 13.73
C CYS A 16 -15.81 -18.60 14.57
N THR A 17 -14.50 -18.35 14.50
CA THR A 17 -13.86 -17.22 15.19
C THR A 17 -13.68 -15.99 14.30
N MET A 18 -13.75 -16.16 12.97
CA MET A 18 -13.55 -15.10 11.99
C MET A 18 -14.77 -14.92 11.08
N THR A 19 -15.06 -13.67 10.76
CA THR A 19 -15.95 -13.26 9.66
C THR A 19 -15.28 -13.46 8.30
N GLU A 20 -16.06 -13.53 7.21
CA GLU A 20 -15.52 -13.57 5.84
C GLU A 20 -14.57 -12.38 5.56
N ALA A 21 -14.94 -11.18 6.01
CA ALA A 21 -14.14 -9.98 5.79
C ALA A 21 -12.77 -10.04 6.47
N GLU A 22 -12.71 -10.59 7.70
CA GLU A 22 -11.45 -10.83 8.41
C GLU A 22 -10.59 -11.87 7.69
N TYR A 23 -11.20 -12.93 7.17
CA TYR A 23 -10.52 -13.97 6.41
C TYR A 23 -9.85 -13.40 5.15
N TRP A 24 -10.59 -12.69 4.31
CA TRP A 24 -10.06 -12.08 3.09
C TRP A 24 -9.08 -10.94 3.37
N GLY A 25 -9.30 -10.18 4.46
CA GLY A 25 -8.34 -9.20 4.97
C GLY A 25 -7.01 -9.84 5.37
N LYS A 26 -7.05 -11.01 6.01
CA LYS A 26 -5.86 -11.78 6.37
C LYS A 26 -5.08 -12.23 5.13
N ILE A 27 -5.77 -12.78 4.13
CA ILE A 27 -5.14 -13.19 2.85
C ILE A 27 -4.48 -12.00 2.17
N ARG A 28 -5.19 -10.87 2.03
CA ARG A 28 -4.66 -9.65 1.43
C ARG A 28 -3.37 -9.20 2.11
N SER A 29 -3.37 -9.20 3.45
CA SER A 29 -2.21 -8.80 4.25
C SER A 29 -1.04 -9.77 4.05
N ALA A 30 -1.29 -11.08 4.02
CA ALA A 30 -0.29 -12.10 3.78
C ALA A 30 0.36 -11.96 2.39
N LEU A 31 -0.45 -11.81 1.33
CA LEU A 31 0.03 -11.65 -0.03
C LEU A 31 0.87 -10.38 -0.20
N ARG A 32 0.41 -9.24 0.34
CA ARG A 32 1.17 -7.98 0.29
C ARG A 32 2.53 -8.08 0.98
N LYS A 33 2.62 -8.83 2.07
CA LYS A 33 3.89 -9.09 2.75
C LYS A 33 4.79 -10.00 1.93
N ALA A 34 4.24 -11.09 1.38
CA ALA A 34 4.98 -12.05 0.57
C ALA A 34 5.64 -11.38 -0.65
N PHE A 35 4.93 -10.46 -1.31
CA PHE A 35 5.41 -9.77 -2.51
C PHE A 35 5.97 -8.36 -2.25
N ALA A 36 6.29 -8.00 -1.00
CA ALA A 36 6.79 -6.66 -0.66
C ALA A 36 8.10 -6.28 -1.41
N TYR A 37 8.89 -7.27 -1.81
CA TYR A 37 10.16 -7.12 -2.51
C TYR A 37 10.09 -7.46 -4.00
N TRP A 38 8.89 -7.35 -4.60
CA TRP A 38 8.69 -7.56 -6.03
C TRP A 38 9.66 -6.72 -6.87
N LYS A 39 10.38 -7.34 -7.82
CA LYS A 39 11.54 -6.70 -8.46
C LYS A 39 11.18 -5.45 -9.26
N PRO A 40 10.13 -5.43 -10.10
CA PRO A 40 9.65 -4.21 -10.75
C PRO A 40 9.37 -3.05 -9.77
N ALA A 41 8.73 -3.34 -8.64
CA ALA A 41 8.46 -2.35 -7.60
C ALA A 41 9.76 -1.79 -6.97
N GLN A 42 10.75 -2.66 -6.71
CA GLN A 42 12.05 -2.25 -6.16
C GLN A 42 12.88 -1.44 -7.16
N ALA A 43 12.68 -1.64 -8.47
CA ALA A 43 13.36 -0.86 -9.49
C ALA A 43 12.99 0.63 -9.41
N VAL A 44 11.72 0.95 -9.15
CA VAL A 44 11.26 2.34 -8.94
C VAL A 44 11.93 3.00 -7.75
N LEU A 45 12.11 2.28 -6.64
CA LEU A 45 12.84 2.80 -5.48
C LEU A 45 14.26 3.19 -5.87
N LYS A 46 14.95 2.37 -6.67
CA LYS A 46 16.31 2.66 -7.14
C LYS A 46 16.33 3.84 -8.12
N GLN A 47 15.35 3.92 -9.02
CA GLN A 47 15.22 5.02 -9.98
C GLN A 47 14.95 6.37 -9.30
N ALA A 48 14.22 6.36 -8.19
CA ALA A 48 13.92 7.57 -7.43
C ALA A 48 15.08 8.04 -6.54
N GLU A 49 16.18 7.27 -6.41
CA GLU A 49 17.35 7.69 -5.65
C GLU A 49 18.00 8.91 -6.31
N CYS A 50 18.05 10.03 -5.59
CA CYS A 50 18.50 11.31 -6.14
C CYS A 50 19.71 11.91 -5.42
N GLY A 51 20.33 11.17 -4.49
CA GLY A 51 21.56 11.58 -3.80
C GLY A 51 21.60 11.15 -2.34
N THR A 52 22.44 11.84 -1.57
CA THR A 52 22.60 11.63 -0.12
C THR A 52 22.44 12.92 0.66
N ARG A 53 21.84 12.82 1.85
CA ARG A 53 21.69 13.92 2.80
C ARG A 53 22.08 13.44 4.19
N GLU A 54 22.67 14.34 4.99
CA GLU A 54 22.91 14.06 6.40
C GLU A 54 21.58 13.94 7.14
N ASN A 55 21.38 12.82 7.82
CA ASN A 55 20.26 12.65 8.72
C ASN A 55 20.56 13.35 10.03
N ARG A 56 19.95 14.52 10.26
CA ARG A 56 20.14 15.35 11.46
C ARG A 56 19.92 14.60 12.78
N ARG A 57 19.09 13.54 12.79
CA ARG A 57 18.84 12.73 14.00
C ARG A 57 20.01 11.82 14.34
N THR A 58 20.76 11.35 13.33
CA THR A 58 21.83 10.36 13.53
C THR A 58 23.23 10.86 13.17
N GLY A 59 23.36 12.04 12.55
CA GLY A 59 24.63 12.59 12.05
C GLY A 59 25.25 11.78 10.90
N ARG A 60 24.47 10.91 10.24
CA ARG A 60 24.98 9.99 9.20
C ARG A 60 24.44 10.39 7.85
N GLN A 61 25.28 10.33 6.82
CA GLN A 61 24.84 10.43 5.42
C GLN A 61 23.93 9.25 5.08
N LYS A 62 22.74 9.56 4.57
CA LYS A 62 21.76 8.57 4.10
C LYS A 62 21.27 8.93 2.70
N LYS A 63 20.94 7.91 1.92
CA LYS A 63 20.29 8.08 0.61
C LYS A 63 18.95 8.78 0.77
N VAL A 64 18.67 9.68 -0.17
CA VAL A 64 17.39 10.37 -0.32
C VAL A 64 16.75 10.00 -1.64
N TYR A 65 15.42 10.08 -1.66
CA TYR A 65 14.62 9.65 -2.79
C TYR A 65 13.58 10.71 -3.13
N GLN A 66 13.32 10.92 -4.41
CA GLN A 66 12.33 11.87 -4.89
C GLN A 66 10.93 11.26 -4.86
N CYS A 67 9.97 12.01 -4.31
CA CYS A 67 8.56 11.63 -4.29
C CYS A 67 7.89 11.96 -5.63
N ALA A 68 7.26 10.98 -6.26
CA ALA A 68 6.54 11.17 -7.52
C ALA A 68 5.27 12.04 -7.39
N ALA A 69 4.70 12.16 -6.19
CA ALA A 69 3.46 12.90 -5.97
C ALA A 69 3.67 14.40 -5.71
N CYS A 70 4.67 14.77 -4.89
CA CYS A 70 4.93 16.17 -4.53
C CYS A 70 6.25 16.71 -5.07
N GLY A 71 7.12 15.86 -5.65
CA GLY A 71 8.44 16.26 -6.17
C GLY A 71 9.53 16.46 -5.11
N GLU A 72 9.16 16.53 -3.83
CA GLU A 72 10.10 16.70 -2.72
C GLU A 72 10.92 15.43 -2.42
N VAL A 73 12.07 15.62 -1.77
CA VAL A 73 12.99 14.53 -1.41
C VAL A 73 12.82 14.08 0.04
N GLY A 74 12.78 12.77 0.24
CA GLY A 74 12.60 12.14 1.55
C GLY A 74 13.63 11.06 1.85
N PHE A 75 13.82 10.72 3.13
CA PHE A 75 14.57 9.53 3.51
C PHE A 75 13.75 8.27 3.26
N ARG A 76 14.41 7.11 3.13
CA ARG A 76 13.72 5.82 2.92
C ARG A 76 12.62 5.55 3.94
N ASP A 77 12.82 5.97 5.19
CA ASP A 77 11.91 5.77 6.31
C ASP A 77 10.57 6.52 6.14
N ASP A 78 10.56 7.61 5.37
CA ASP A 78 9.38 8.43 5.10
C ASP A 78 8.69 8.07 3.78
N MET A 79 9.31 7.18 3.01
CA MET A 79 8.89 6.80 1.67
C MET A 79 8.26 5.41 1.65
N GLN A 80 7.37 5.18 0.70
CA GLN A 80 6.81 3.88 0.40
C GLN A 80 6.54 3.72 -1.10
N ILE A 81 6.63 2.48 -1.56
CA ILE A 81 6.25 2.13 -2.92
C ILE A 81 4.72 2.03 -2.96
N ASP A 82 4.13 2.66 -3.95
CA ASP A 82 2.70 2.68 -4.21
C ASP A 82 2.41 2.11 -5.60
N HIS A 83 1.31 1.37 -5.71
CA HIS A 83 0.78 0.97 -7.00
C HIS A 83 0.00 2.16 -7.59
N ILE A 84 0.39 2.62 -8.79
CA ILE A 84 -0.30 3.74 -9.45
C ILE A 84 -1.77 3.37 -9.66
N ALA A 85 -2.01 2.23 -10.30
CA ALA A 85 -3.31 1.58 -10.33
C ALA A 85 -3.49 0.71 -9.07
N PRO A 86 -4.54 0.93 -8.26
CA PRO A 86 -4.73 0.15 -7.04
C PRO A 86 -4.96 -1.33 -7.36
N CYS A 87 -4.40 -2.22 -6.53
CA CYS A 87 -4.58 -3.67 -6.69
C CYS A 87 -6.04 -4.13 -6.66
N GLY A 88 -6.96 -3.30 -6.14
CA GLY A 88 -8.39 -3.58 -6.12
C GLY A 88 -8.89 -4.24 -4.83
N SER A 89 -10.12 -4.76 -4.88
CA SER A 89 -10.70 -5.58 -3.81
C SER A 89 -10.08 -6.98 -3.81
N LEU A 90 -10.38 -7.68 -2.72
CA LEU A 90 -10.02 -9.05 -2.38
C LEU A 90 -10.94 -9.34 -1.20
N ARG A 91 -12.19 -9.59 -1.57
CA ARG A 91 -13.35 -9.83 -0.70
C ARG A 91 -13.95 -11.21 -0.94
N SER A 92 -13.52 -11.89 -2.01
CA SER A 92 -13.96 -13.21 -2.40
C SER A 92 -12.90 -13.88 -3.30
N ALA A 93 -13.14 -15.12 -3.71
CA ALA A 93 -12.21 -15.87 -4.56
C ALA A 93 -12.15 -15.29 -5.98
N GLU A 94 -13.24 -14.72 -6.47
CA GLU A 94 -13.35 -14.12 -7.81
C GLU A 94 -12.41 -12.90 -7.95
N ASP A 95 -12.15 -12.19 -6.86
CA ASP A 95 -11.20 -11.06 -6.83
C ASP A 95 -9.72 -11.52 -6.97
N MET A 96 -9.41 -12.80 -6.73
CA MET A 96 -8.04 -13.27 -6.47
C MET A 96 -7.11 -13.08 -7.66
N VAL A 97 -7.54 -13.47 -8.87
CA VAL A 97 -6.72 -13.41 -10.09
C VAL A 97 -6.35 -11.95 -10.38
N THR A 98 -7.36 -11.09 -10.51
CA THR A 98 -7.16 -9.65 -10.79
C THR A 98 -6.29 -8.98 -9.72
N PHE A 99 -6.49 -9.34 -8.44
CA PHE A 99 -5.69 -8.77 -7.35
C PHE A 99 -4.21 -9.16 -7.46
N LEU A 100 -3.91 -10.42 -7.78
CA LEU A 100 -2.55 -10.91 -7.93
C LEU A 100 -1.85 -10.26 -9.13
N GLU A 101 -2.49 -10.25 -10.30
CA GLU A 101 -1.95 -9.62 -11.52
C GLU A 101 -1.55 -8.15 -11.28
N ARG A 102 -2.37 -7.41 -10.53
CA ARG A 102 -2.04 -6.02 -10.17
C ARG A 102 -1.03 -5.90 -9.05
N LEU A 103 -1.03 -6.82 -8.08
CA LEU A 103 -0.06 -6.80 -6.98
C LEU A 103 1.36 -7.04 -7.50
N THR A 104 1.51 -8.01 -8.40
CA THR A 104 2.77 -8.49 -8.98
C THR A 104 2.88 -8.12 -10.46
N CYS A 105 2.46 -6.92 -10.84
CA CYS A 105 2.60 -6.43 -12.19
C CYS A 105 4.09 -6.40 -12.61
N GLU A 106 4.40 -6.86 -13.81
CA GLU A 106 5.78 -6.86 -14.33
C GLU A 106 6.23 -5.48 -14.82
N GLU A 107 5.29 -4.58 -15.06
CA GLU A 107 5.58 -3.24 -15.57
C GLU A 107 6.02 -2.30 -14.44
N THR A 108 7.30 -1.93 -14.43
CA THR A 108 7.86 -0.94 -13.48
C THR A 108 7.08 0.39 -13.49
N ALA A 109 6.55 0.80 -14.65
CA ALA A 109 5.76 2.02 -14.82
C ALA A 109 4.44 2.02 -14.01
N MET A 110 3.98 0.87 -13.53
CA MET A 110 2.77 0.75 -12.70
C MET A 110 3.03 1.00 -11.21
N TYR A 111 4.27 1.29 -10.84
CA TYR A 111 4.70 1.59 -9.48
C TYR A 111 5.25 3.01 -9.40
N GLN A 112 5.12 3.62 -8.22
CA GLN A 112 5.72 4.92 -7.92
C GLN A 112 6.25 4.93 -6.49
N LEU A 113 7.28 5.74 -6.24
CA LEU A 113 7.75 6.00 -4.88
C LEU A 113 7.18 7.32 -4.38
N ILE A 114 6.46 7.29 -3.26
CA ILE A 114 5.83 8.48 -2.69
C ILE A 114 6.05 8.53 -1.18
N HIS A 115 5.91 9.72 -0.59
CA HIS A 115 5.87 9.87 0.86
C HIS A 115 4.68 9.12 1.45
N LYS A 116 4.85 8.61 2.67
CA LYS A 116 3.76 7.98 3.44
C LYS A 116 2.56 8.93 3.62
N THR A 117 2.82 10.23 3.78
CA THR A 117 1.79 11.28 3.86
C THR A 117 1.03 11.44 2.54
N CYS A 118 1.75 11.60 1.41
CA CYS A 118 1.15 11.67 0.08
C CYS A 118 0.32 10.42 -0.26
N HIS A 119 0.78 9.23 0.13
CA HIS A 119 0.00 8.00 -0.02
C HIS A 119 -1.30 8.03 0.81
N GLN A 120 -1.23 8.53 2.04
CA GLN A 120 -2.40 8.66 2.90
C GLN A 120 -3.42 9.63 2.30
N GLU A 121 -2.97 10.74 1.73
CA GLU A 121 -3.81 11.70 0.99
C GLU A 121 -4.47 11.05 -0.22
N LYS A 122 -3.71 10.35 -1.06
CA LYS A 122 -4.23 9.57 -2.22
C LYS A 122 -5.31 8.58 -1.77
N THR A 123 -5.05 7.84 -0.69
CA THR A 123 -5.99 6.87 -0.11
C THR A 123 -7.28 7.54 0.37
N ASN A 124 -7.17 8.69 1.05
CA ASN A 124 -8.31 9.44 1.56
C ASN A 124 -9.15 10.01 0.42
N ALA A 125 -8.52 10.55 -0.62
CA ALA A 125 -9.20 11.05 -1.82
C ALA A 125 -10.00 9.94 -2.51
N SER A 126 -9.40 8.76 -2.70
CA SER A 126 -10.08 7.61 -3.31
C SER A 126 -11.29 7.14 -2.48
N ARG A 127 -11.22 7.20 -1.15
CA ARG A 127 -12.37 6.86 -0.29
C ARG A 127 -13.52 7.86 -0.40
N LYS A 128 -13.21 9.16 -0.48
CA LYS A 128 -14.23 10.21 -0.68
C LYS A 128 -14.98 10.01 -1.99
N GLN A 129 -14.27 9.70 -3.07
CA GLN A 129 -14.88 9.46 -4.39
C GLN A 129 -15.79 8.24 -4.44
N LYS A 130 -15.51 7.19 -3.64
CA LYS A 130 -16.33 5.97 -3.58
C LYS A 130 -17.53 6.06 -2.62
N GLY A 131 -17.53 7.06 -1.75
CA GLY A 131 -18.61 7.31 -0.79
C GLY A 131 -19.54 8.46 -1.20
N ALA A 132 -19.33 9.02 -2.40
CA ALA A 132 -20.22 9.96 -3.07
C ALA A 132 -21.14 9.21 -4.03
#